data_AF-A0A359HB53-F1
#
_entry.id   AF-A0A359HB53-F1
#
_cell.length_a   1.000
_cell.length_b   1.000
_cell.length_c   1.000
_cell.angle_alpha   90.00
_cell.angle_beta   90.00
_cell.angle_gamma   90.00
#
_symmetry.space_group_name_H-M   'P 1'
#
loop_
_entity.id
_entity.type
_entity.pdbx_description
1 polymer ?
#
loop_
_entity_poly.entity_id
_entity_poly.type
_entity_poly.pdbx_seq_one_letter_code
_entity_poly.pdbx_strand_id
1 'polypeptide(L)'
;MNLLKIRRGALVQFAGKRWKVIKYSSDSIILEPSQGRGSVIHFTYPGGGIGFDAFLTNLMWQLLHSDEFPVRLVENNLRDRISYARDRIRKVCNVNDVPYTQMLEGIRYYTFAGYLINKAVALITEQPEYKADDISLLVP
;
A
#
# COMPACT_ATOMS: atom_id res chain seq x y z
N MET A 1 -6.85 -4.52 10.50
CA MET A 1 -7.72 -5.00 9.39
C MET A 1 -8.52 -6.22 9.88
N ASN A 2 -9.85 -6.17 9.91
CA ASN A 2 -10.71 -7.24 10.49
C ASN A 2 -11.20 -8.28 9.48
N LEU A 3 -10.72 -8.25 8.23
CA LEU A 3 -11.16 -9.14 7.15
C LEU A 3 -10.85 -10.63 7.44
N LEU A 4 -9.84 -10.91 8.26
CA LEU A 4 -9.48 -12.28 8.68
C LEU A 4 -10.50 -12.92 9.64
N LYS A 5 -11.44 -12.15 10.20
CA LYS A 5 -12.47 -12.64 11.13
C LYS A 5 -13.79 -13.00 10.43
N ILE A 6 -13.84 -12.85 9.10
CA ILE A 6 -15.05 -13.10 8.31
C ILE A 6 -15.28 -14.60 8.20
N ARG A 7 -16.53 -15.01 8.45
CA ARG A 7 -17.01 -16.37 8.22
C ARG A 7 -18.40 -16.31 7.60
N ARG A 8 -18.78 -17.36 6.88
CA ARG A 8 -20.13 -17.51 6.35
C ARG A 8 -21.14 -17.44 7.49
N GLY A 9 -22.19 -16.63 7.33
CA GLY A 9 -23.21 -16.37 8.35
C GLY A 9 -22.85 -15.31 9.38
N ALA A 10 -21.63 -14.73 9.36
CA ALA A 10 -21.29 -13.62 10.23
C ALA A 10 -22.11 -12.37 9.89
N LEU A 11 -22.45 -11.58 10.92
CA LEU A 11 -23.04 -10.26 10.77
C LEU A 11 -21.92 -9.23 10.66
N VAL A 12 -21.99 -8.37 9.65
CA VAL A 12 -21.03 -7.28 9.40
C VAL A 12 -21.77 -5.95 9.31
N GLN A 13 -21.13 -4.86 9.75
CA GLN A 13 -21.64 -3.50 9.52
C GLN A 13 -20.79 -2.79 8.48
N PHE A 14 -21.46 -2.30 7.45
CA PHE A 14 -20.86 -1.57 6.34
C PHE A 14 -21.75 -0.38 5.97
N ALA A 15 -21.17 0.81 5.87
CA ALA A 15 -21.89 2.07 5.57
C ALA A 15 -23.12 2.29 6.48
N GLY A 16 -22.97 2.02 7.78
CA GLY A 16 -24.05 2.13 8.76
C GLY A 16 -25.12 1.03 8.70
N LYS A 17 -25.17 0.24 7.64
CA LYS A 17 -26.15 -0.85 7.44
C LYS A 17 -25.59 -2.20 7.91
N ARG A 18 -26.49 -3.08 8.36
CA ARG A 18 -26.16 -4.44 8.80
C ARG A 18 -26.36 -5.44 7.66
N TRP A 19 -25.38 -6.32 7.51
CA TRP A 19 -25.34 -7.31 6.45
C TRP A 19 -24.95 -8.67 7.03
N LYS A 20 -25.33 -9.74 6.35
CA LYS A 20 -24.92 -11.10 6.66
C LYS A 20 -24.08 -11.66 5.52
N VAL A 21 -22.99 -12.33 5.86
CA VAL A 21 -22.05 -12.88 4.89
C VAL A 21 -22.62 -14.17 4.30
N ILE A 22 -23.00 -14.17 3.02
CA ILE A 22 -23.46 -15.38 2.30
C ILE A 22 -22.26 -16.19 1.85
N LYS A 23 -21.23 -15.52 1.31
CA LYS A 23 -20.05 -16.13 0.70
C LYS A 23 -18.88 -15.18 0.80
N TYR A 24 -17.67 -15.74 0.91
CA TYR A 24 -16.43 -14.98 0.79
C TYR A 24 -15.42 -15.80 -0.04
N SER A 25 -14.59 -15.12 -0.81
CA SER A 25 -13.44 -15.64 -1.54
C SER A 25 -12.25 -14.70 -1.34
N SER A 26 -11.09 -15.03 -1.91
CA SER A 26 -9.93 -14.11 -1.96
C SER A 26 -10.28 -12.76 -2.62
N ASP A 27 -11.20 -12.80 -3.59
CA ASP A 27 -11.45 -11.67 -4.49
C ASP A 27 -12.76 -10.92 -4.16
N SER A 28 -13.67 -11.53 -3.38
CA SER A 28 -15.01 -10.97 -3.17
C SER A 28 -15.68 -11.43 -1.87
N ILE A 29 -16.54 -10.57 -1.31
CA ILE A 29 -17.42 -10.91 -0.19
C ILE A 29 -18.86 -10.58 -0.61
N ILE A 30 -19.73 -11.59 -0.60
CA ILE A 30 -21.16 -11.45 -0.97
C ILE A 30 -21.98 -11.33 0.31
N LEU A 31 -22.81 -10.28 0.35
CA LEU A 31 -23.56 -9.86 1.52
C LEU A 31 -25.07 -9.81 1.22
N GLU A 32 -25.90 -10.23 2.19
CA GLU A 32 -27.35 -9.98 2.19
C GLU A 32 -27.72 -8.96 3.28
N PRO A 33 -28.72 -8.09 3.05
CA PRO A 33 -29.28 -7.26 4.11
C PRO A 33 -29.77 -8.13 5.27
N SER A 34 -29.45 -7.75 6.51
CA SER A 34 -29.91 -8.51 7.68
C SER A 34 -30.30 -7.60 8.83
N GLN A 35 -31.45 -7.89 9.45
CA GLN A 35 -31.92 -7.27 10.70
C GLN A 35 -31.54 -8.11 11.94
N GLY A 36 -30.67 -9.11 11.78
CA GLY A 36 -30.30 -10.04 12.84
C GLY A 36 -29.74 -9.35 14.08
N ARG A 37 -30.07 -9.88 15.27
CA ARG A 37 -29.47 -9.51 16.55
C ARG A 37 -28.29 -10.44 16.83
N GLY A 38 -27.12 -9.88 17.13
CA GLY A 38 -25.91 -10.65 17.43
C GLY A 38 -24.64 -9.80 17.39
N SER A 39 -23.49 -10.43 17.65
CA SER A 39 -22.18 -9.79 17.55
C SER A 39 -21.90 -9.39 16.10
N VAL A 40 -21.62 -8.11 15.88
CA VAL A 40 -21.38 -7.52 14.56
C VAL A 40 -19.89 -7.26 14.36
N ILE A 41 -19.35 -7.67 13.22
CA ILE A 41 -17.99 -7.33 12.80
C ILE A 41 -18.04 -5.98 12.09
N HIS A 42 -17.38 -4.98 12.65
CA HIS A 42 -17.23 -3.68 12.00
C HIS A 42 -16.12 -3.76 10.95
N PHE A 43 -16.45 -3.43 9.70
CA PHE A 43 -15.44 -3.14 8.70
C PHE A 43 -14.83 -1.78 8.99
N THR A 44 -13.76 -1.78 9.78
CA THR A 44 -12.88 -0.63 9.91
C THR A 44 -11.92 -0.66 8.72
N TYR A 45 -12.28 0.04 7.65
CA TYR A 45 -11.29 0.55 6.72
C TYR A 45 -10.72 1.81 7.38
N PRO A 46 -9.41 1.91 7.64
CA PRO A 46 -8.83 3.22 7.90
C PRO A 46 -9.17 4.08 6.67
N GLY A 47 -10.09 5.01 6.84
CA GLY A 47 -10.57 5.92 5.79
C GLY A 47 -9.64 7.11 5.57
N GLY A 48 -8.61 7.28 6.40
CA GLY A 48 -7.38 7.94 5.97
C GLY A 48 -6.65 6.93 5.11
N GLY A 49 -6.31 7.30 3.87
CA GLY A 49 -5.54 6.44 2.96
C GLY A 49 -4.41 5.74 3.69
N ILE A 50 -4.01 4.55 3.23
CA ILE A 50 -2.91 3.79 3.83
C ILE A 50 -1.75 4.77 4.04
N GLY A 51 -1.57 5.25 5.27
CA GLY A 51 -0.44 6.08 5.63
C GLY A 51 0.73 5.16 5.41
N PHE A 52 1.48 5.41 4.35
CA PHE A 52 2.65 4.60 4.09
C PHE A 52 3.64 5.00 5.16
N ASP A 53 3.86 4.11 6.11
CA ASP A 53 4.92 4.29 7.07
C ASP A 53 6.24 4.36 6.27
N ALA A 54 6.93 5.49 6.38
CA ALA A 54 8.21 5.71 5.71
C ALA A 54 9.20 4.59 6.07
N PHE A 55 9.10 4.03 7.28
CA PHE A 55 9.88 2.86 7.68
C PHE A 55 9.57 1.63 6.83
N LEU A 56 8.28 1.29 6.65
CA LEU A 56 7.89 0.14 5.84
C LEU A 56 8.29 0.31 4.38
N THR A 57 8.20 1.53 3.88
CA THR A 57 8.45 1.81 2.47
C THR A 57 9.95 1.83 2.16
N ASN A 58 10.75 2.39 3.06
CA ASN A 58 12.20 2.26 3.03
C ASN A 58 12.65 0.79 3.20
N LEU A 59 12.03 0.03 4.10
CA LEU A 59 12.31 -1.40 4.26
C LEU A 59 11.99 -2.18 2.98
N MET A 60 10.90 -1.85 2.29
CA MET A 60 10.59 -2.43 0.99
C MET A 60 11.65 -2.10 -0.06
N TRP A 61 12.13 -0.85 -0.12
CA TRP A 61 13.21 -0.44 -1.02
C TRP A 61 14.50 -1.24 -0.75
N GLN A 62 14.85 -1.39 0.53
CA GLN A 62 15.99 -2.20 0.97
C GLN A 62 15.81 -3.67 0.62
N LEU A 63 14.62 -4.25 0.81
CA LEU A 63 14.32 -5.64 0.46
C LEU A 63 14.41 -5.90 -1.05
N LEU A 64 14.01 -4.93 -1.88
CA LEU A 64 14.17 -5.03 -3.33
C LEU A 64 15.64 -5.04 -3.75
N HIS A 65 16.50 -4.33 -3.03
CA HIS A 65 17.94 -4.24 -3.35
C HIS A 65 18.83 -5.21 -2.58
N SER A 66 18.33 -5.82 -1.49
CA SER A 66 19.02 -6.85 -0.72
C SER A 66 19.38 -8.02 -1.61
N ASP A 67 20.56 -8.62 -1.45
CA ASP A 67 20.95 -9.81 -2.20
C ASP A 67 20.13 -11.03 -1.78
N GLU A 68 19.85 -11.13 -0.48
CA GLU A 68 18.98 -12.15 0.09
C GLU A 68 17.55 -11.60 0.22
N PHE A 69 16.63 -12.23 -0.50
CA PHE A 69 15.21 -12.03 -0.28
C PHE A 69 14.69 -13.21 0.56
N PRO A 70 13.82 -13.01 1.57
CA PRO A 70 13.34 -14.09 2.43
C PRO A 70 12.28 -14.91 1.68
N VAL A 71 12.70 -15.56 0.61
CA VAL A 71 11.82 -16.21 -0.38
C VAL A 71 11.07 -17.42 0.18
N ARG A 72 11.38 -17.84 1.41
CA ARG A 72 10.68 -18.90 2.16
C ARG A 72 9.45 -18.38 2.90
N LEU A 73 9.32 -17.06 3.10
CA LEU A 73 8.18 -16.41 3.73
C LEU A 73 7.04 -16.10 2.74
N VAL A 74 7.24 -16.41 1.46
CA VAL A 74 6.35 -16.05 0.36
C VAL A 74 5.86 -17.33 -0.32
N GLU A 75 4.57 -17.40 -0.59
CA GLU A 75 3.96 -18.49 -1.37
C GLU A 75 4.61 -18.61 -2.76
N ASN A 76 4.75 -19.83 -3.27
CA ASN A 76 5.51 -20.12 -4.50
C ASN A 76 5.06 -19.29 -5.72
N ASN A 77 3.74 -19.07 -5.88
CA ASN A 77 3.18 -18.28 -6.98
C ASN A 77 3.53 -16.77 -6.89
N LEU A 78 3.72 -16.26 -5.68
CA LEU A 78 4.03 -14.87 -5.40
C LEU A 78 5.55 -14.64 -5.43
N ARG A 79 6.34 -15.66 -5.09
CA ARG A 79 7.80 -15.67 -5.20
C ARG A 79 8.25 -15.27 -6.61
N ASP A 80 7.72 -15.90 -7.66
CA ASP A 80 8.19 -15.62 -9.03
C ASP A 80 7.85 -14.20 -9.48
N ARG A 81 6.67 -13.71 -9.11
CA ARG A 81 6.23 -12.34 -9.39
C ARG A 81 7.10 -11.31 -8.68
N ILE A 82 7.43 -11.55 -7.41
CA ILE A 82 8.29 -10.66 -6.63
C ILE A 82 9.71 -10.67 -7.17
N SER A 83 10.28 -11.85 -7.45
CA SER A 83 11.62 -11.97 -8.05
C SER A 83 11.70 -11.23 -9.37
N TYR A 84 10.71 -11.42 -10.25
CA TYR A 84 10.65 -10.71 -11.53
C TYR A 84 10.57 -9.18 -11.36
N ALA A 85 9.73 -8.70 -10.44
CA ALA A 85 9.62 -7.26 -10.16
C ALA A 85 10.95 -6.70 -9.60
N ARG A 86 11.57 -7.42 -8.67
CA ARG A 86 12.88 -7.09 -8.09
C ARG A 86 13.96 -6.96 -9.16
N ASP A 87 14.09 -7.96 -10.02
CA ASP A 87 15.12 -7.97 -11.07
C ASP A 87 14.92 -6.82 -12.07
N ARG A 88 13.67 -6.46 -12.36
CA ARG A 88 13.37 -5.30 -13.21
C ARG A 88 13.79 -4.00 -12.56
N ILE A 89 13.50 -3.80 -11.28
CA ILE A 89 13.86 -2.58 -10.56
C ILE A 89 15.38 -2.44 -10.49
N ARG A 90 16.10 -3.50 -10.07
CA ARG A 90 17.57 -3.49 -9.97
C ARG A 90 18.28 -3.24 -11.29
N LYS A 91 17.64 -3.55 -12.44
CA LYS A 91 18.20 -3.27 -13.78
C LYS A 91 18.12 -1.80 -14.18
N VAL A 92 17.18 -1.05 -13.63
CA VAL A 92 16.88 0.33 -14.07
C VAL A 92 17.19 1.38 -13.00
N CYS A 93 17.39 0.96 -11.75
CA CYS A 93 17.63 1.86 -10.64
C CYS A 93 18.57 1.18 -9.64
N ASN A 94 19.64 1.87 -9.26
CA ASN A 94 20.54 1.38 -8.21
C ASN A 94 19.96 1.71 -6.83
N VAL A 95 20.45 1.01 -5.80
CA VAL A 95 20.01 1.21 -4.41
C VAL A 95 20.20 2.65 -3.90
N ASN A 96 21.23 3.35 -4.40
CA ASN A 96 21.57 4.71 -4.02
C ASN A 96 20.94 5.77 -4.93
N ASP A 97 20.22 5.36 -5.96
CA ASP A 97 19.49 6.28 -6.84
C ASP A 97 18.10 6.54 -6.27
N VAL A 98 17.57 7.74 -6.51
CA VAL A 98 16.15 8.03 -6.25
C VAL A 98 15.36 7.70 -7.52
N PRO A 99 14.52 6.65 -7.52
CA PRO A 99 13.71 6.31 -8.69
C PRO A 99 12.76 7.46 -9.04
N TYR A 100 12.56 7.70 -10.34
CA TYR A 100 11.68 8.76 -10.81
C TYR A 100 10.91 8.39 -12.08
N THR A 101 9.85 9.12 -12.34
CA THR A 101 9.10 9.08 -13.61
C THR A 101 8.83 10.49 -14.11
N GLN A 102 9.07 10.72 -15.40
CA GLN A 102 8.64 11.94 -16.08
C GLN A 102 7.12 11.90 -16.28
N MET A 103 6.45 12.96 -15.85
CA MET A 103 5.02 13.20 -16.05
C MET A 103 4.82 14.46 -16.88
N LEU A 104 3.61 14.68 -17.39
CA LEU A 104 3.24 15.91 -18.10
C LEU A 104 3.40 17.16 -17.22
N GLU A 105 3.20 17.00 -15.91
CA GLU A 105 3.25 18.05 -14.89
C GLU A 105 4.60 18.18 -14.18
N GLY A 106 5.63 17.45 -14.63
CA GLY A 106 7.00 17.53 -14.07
C GLY A 106 7.63 16.16 -13.78
N ILE A 107 8.58 16.11 -12.85
CA ILE A 107 9.28 14.89 -12.42
C ILE A 107 8.75 14.43 -11.08
N ARG A 108 8.28 13.17 -11.01
CA ARG A 108 7.94 12.52 -9.74
C ARG A 108 9.10 11.66 -9.26
N TYR A 109 9.67 12.03 -8.13
CA TYR A 109 10.68 11.25 -7.40
C TYR A 109 10.00 10.36 -6.35
N TYR A 110 10.27 9.06 -6.35
CA TYR A 110 9.76 8.11 -5.37
C TYR A 110 10.79 7.93 -4.25
N THR A 111 10.72 8.81 -3.26
CA THR A 111 11.68 8.93 -2.16
C THR A 111 11.40 7.97 -1.00
N PHE A 112 10.14 7.53 -0.86
CA PHE A 112 9.67 6.68 0.25
C PHE A 112 9.92 7.27 1.66
N ALA A 113 10.14 8.58 1.75
CA ALA A 113 10.62 9.24 2.96
C ALA A 113 9.51 9.77 3.89
N GLY A 114 8.25 9.63 3.51
CA GLY A 114 7.11 10.21 4.24
C GLY A 114 6.86 11.68 3.87
N TYR A 115 5.63 12.14 4.12
CA TYR A 115 5.17 13.47 3.73
C TYR A 115 6.06 14.60 4.26
N LEU A 116 6.43 14.57 5.54
CA LEU A 116 7.19 15.65 6.17
C LEU A 116 8.59 15.81 5.56
N ILE A 117 9.27 14.71 5.27
CA ILE A 117 10.60 14.74 4.67
C ILE A 117 10.51 15.20 3.22
N ASN A 118 9.54 14.68 2.46
CA ASN A 118 9.31 15.12 1.08
C ASN A 118 9.03 16.61 0.98
N LYS A 119 8.22 17.13 1.91
CA LYS A 119 7.95 18.56 2.03
C LYS A 119 9.21 19.36 2.37
N ALA A 120 10.00 18.88 3.32
CA ALA A 120 11.24 19.55 3.71
C ALA A 120 12.23 19.62 2.54
N VAL A 121 12.40 18.53 1.78
CA VAL A 121 13.24 18.50 0.59
C VAL A 121 12.77 19.53 -0.43
N ALA A 122 11.47 19.59 -0.73
CA ALA A 122 10.92 20.55 -1.68
C ALA A 122 11.18 22.01 -1.27
N LEU A 123 11.03 22.32 0.03
CA LEU A 123 11.27 23.66 0.58
C LEU A 123 12.75 24.04 0.56
N ILE A 124 13.65 23.12 0.95
CA ILE A 124 15.10 23.36 0.95
C ILE A 124 15.65 23.53 -0.47
N THR A 125 15.05 22.84 -1.44
CA THR A 125 15.41 22.92 -2.86
C THR A 125 14.63 24.00 -3.61
N GLU A 126 13.95 24.90 -2.88
CA GLU A 126 13.25 26.08 -3.41
C GLU A 126 12.28 25.77 -4.56
N GLN A 127 11.58 24.64 -4.48
CA GLN A 127 10.65 24.22 -5.51
C GLN A 127 9.40 25.10 -5.49
N PRO A 128 9.09 25.83 -6.58
CA PRO A 128 8.06 26.86 -6.60
C PRO A 128 6.65 26.28 -6.42
N GLU A 129 6.43 25.10 -6.99
CA GLU A 129 5.24 24.28 -6.81
C GLU A 129 5.70 22.86 -6.55
N TYR A 130 5.06 22.15 -5.62
CA TYR A 130 5.34 20.73 -5.39
C TYR A 130 4.11 19.99 -4.86
N LYS A 131 4.03 18.70 -5.16
CA LYS A 131 3.09 17.78 -4.51
C LYS A 131 3.90 16.73 -3.75
N ALA A 132 3.80 16.76 -2.42
CA ALA A 132 4.42 15.78 -1.54
C ALA A 132 3.35 14.84 -0.98
N ASP A 133 3.64 13.55 -0.98
CA ASP A 133 2.89 12.53 -0.26
C ASP A 133 3.86 11.62 0.53
N ASP A 134 3.36 10.53 1.11
CA ASP A 134 4.18 9.65 1.94
C ASP A 134 5.26 8.87 1.17
N ILE A 135 5.11 8.73 -0.15
CA ILE A 135 5.99 7.88 -0.96
C ILE A 135 6.78 8.66 -2.01
N SER A 136 6.37 9.88 -2.33
CA SER A 136 6.90 10.62 -3.46
C SER A 136 6.84 12.15 -3.31
N LEU A 137 7.67 12.79 -4.12
CA LEU A 137 7.75 14.23 -4.32
C LEU A 137 7.65 14.51 -5.83
N LEU A 138 6.62 15.22 -6.24
CA LEU A 138 6.47 15.75 -7.60
C LEU A 138 6.84 17.22 -7.64
N VAL A 139 7.72 17.57 -8.56
CA VAL A 139 8.18 18.94 -8.84
C VAL A 139 8.09 19.21 -10.36
N PRO A 140 7.78 20.45 -10.80
CA PRO A 140 7.71 20.84 -12.22
C PRO A 140 8.98 20.59 -13.02
#